data_AF-A0A9C7Z624-F1
#
_entry.id   AF-A0A9C7Z624-F1
#
_cell.length_a   1.000
_cell.length_b   1.000
_cell.length_c   1.000
_cell.angle_alpha   90.00
_cell.angle_beta   90.00
_cell.angle_gamma   90.00
#
_symmetry.space_group_name_H-M   'P 1'
#
loop_
_entity.id
_entity.type
_entity.pdbx_description
1 polymer ?
#
loop_
_entity_poly.entity_id
_entity_poly.type
_entity_poly.pdbx_seq_one_letter_code
_entity_poly.pdbx_strand_id
1 'polypeptide(L)'
;MPTDQPDEGRCKPPMIVLHAGALEDRLLLWGEKPSESEAESPRQKGGHTRDSQPWPYPFDAGFISLSSALKTANIRFKTRKKMIQSALAWIPTQGRKPIASSPLIAEKPTSRAKVRLAPWVVTTVSLTPEECVDFLCTCAERQTLGPGVIVGSDLKFWAKGLGFAGALVARQRYLPSLGGDGESYRAFWEPIFAGDDAARLASLATAMPPIGRALSPLEQASPPSVPQVSLLGGFITRMADHLIRSSIVERALPEQRGGKHTFASSHDAWLYALQASDDTVVGDEAELARLATQVRAWHRPIAISAASPLRLCFRLEEPTVGTNNNRAGAPADEWYMRYLLQAYDDPSLLVPLENVWKAKGGKVAALKHYGVNVTEHMLSSLGQAARVCPDISASLDNARPSGYSLDTTAAHTFLTETASVLEQNGFGVLLPAWWTGRGTKTRLAVRASVKSPPMRDGSGLSLGNVVQF
;
A
#
# COMPACT_ATOMS: atom_id res chain seq x y z
N MET A 1 -66.77 2.46 -10.93
CA MET A 1 -65.89 3.37 -11.69
C MET A 1 -64.87 3.94 -10.72
N PRO A 2 -63.71 3.29 -10.53
CA PRO A 2 -62.61 3.89 -9.81
C PRO A 2 -61.87 4.82 -10.78
N THR A 3 -61.69 6.06 -10.34
CA THR A 3 -60.97 7.12 -11.02
C THR A 3 -59.48 6.77 -11.04
N ASP A 4 -58.99 6.52 -12.26
CA ASP A 4 -57.59 6.32 -12.59
C ASP A 4 -56.86 7.66 -12.43
N GLN A 5 -56.03 7.79 -11.40
CA GLN A 5 -55.07 8.89 -11.29
C GLN A 5 -53.78 8.48 -12.00
N PRO A 6 -53.26 9.29 -12.95
CA PRO A 6 -52.01 8.97 -13.62
C PRO A 6 -50.86 9.13 -12.62
N ASP A 7 -50.07 8.06 -12.50
CA ASP A 7 -48.80 8.01 -11.77
C ASP A 7 -47.88 9.12 -12.31
N GLU A 8 -47.75 10.22 -11.55
CA GLU A 8 -46.87 11.32 -11.86
C GLU A 8 -45.45 10.77 -12.05
N GLY A 9 -44.93 10.91 -13.26
CA GLY A 9 -43.68 10.33 -13.70
C GLY A 9 -42.53 10.60 -12.73
N ARG A 10 -42.18 9.59 -11.94
CA ARG A 10 -40.84 9.48 -11.36
C ARG A 10 -39.87 9.40 -12.53
N CYS A 11 -39.29 10.53 -12.91
CA CYS A 11 -38.11 10.57 -13.76
C CYS A 11 -37.14 9.52 -13.24
N LYS A 12 -36.90 8.46 -14.02
CA LYS A 12 -35.89 7.46 -13.68
C LYS A 12 -34.59 8.24 -13.42
N PRO A 13 -33.91 8.01 -12.28
CA PRO A 13 -32.67 8.72 -12.00
C PRO A 13 -31.70 8.48 -13.16
N PRO A 14 -31.06 9.54 -13.70
CA PRO A 14 -30.19 9.40 -14.85
C PRO A 14 -29.08 8.40 -14.52
N MET A 15 -28.95 7.38 -15.35
CA MET A 15 -27.89 6.39 -15.21
C MET A 15 -26.53 7.08 -15.41
N ILE A 16 -25.62 6.92 -14.47
CA ILE A 16 -24.28 7.50 -14.49
C ILE A 16 -23.27 6.47 -14.01
N VAL A 17 -22.13 6.37 -14.70
CA VAL A 17 -20.95 5.65 -14.23
C VAL A 17 -19.95 6.68 -13.71
N LEU A 18 -19.58 6.57 -12.44
CA LEU A 18 -18.61 7.46 -11.81
C LEU A 18 -17.19 6.95 -12.00
N HIS A 19 -16.28 7.89 -12.28
CA HIS A 19 -14.86 7.65 -12.46
C HIS A 19 -14.03 8.66 -11.68
N ALA A 20 -12.83 8.27 -11.27
CA ALA A 20 -11.82 9.16 -10.74
C ALA A 20 -10.47 8.93 -11.40
N GLY A 21 -9.87 10.04 -11.83
CA GLY A 21 -8.50 10.07 -12.33
C GLY A 21 -7.62 10.93 -11.45
N ALA A 22 -6.37 10.52 -11.25
CA ALA A 22 -5.40 11.39 -10.61
C ALA A 22 -4.83 12.36 -11.65
N LEU A 23 -4.81 13.65 -11.30
CA LEU A 23 -4.19 14.73 -12.05
C LEU A 23 -3.36 15.56 -11.08
N GLU A 24 -2.07 15.69 -11.38
CA GLU A 24 -1.10 16.34 -10.49
C GLU A 24 -1.15 15.71 -9.09
N ASP A 25 -1.45 16.50 -8.06
CA ASP A 25 -1.57 16.05 -6.68
C ASP A 25 -3.01 15.64 -6.31
N ARG A 26 -4.01 15.80 -7.19
CA ARG A 26 -5.44 15.68 -6.85
C ARG A 26 -6.13 14.49 -7.50
N LEU A 27 -7.16 14.00 -6.81
CA LEU A 27 -8.11 13.06 -7.39
C LEU A 27 -9.30 13.84 -7.95
N LEU A 28 -9.53 13.70 -9.25
CA LEU A 28 -10.62 14.36 -9.96
C LEU A 28 -11.74 13.36 -10.24
N LEU A 29 -12.94 13.67 -9.77
CA LEU A 29 -14.16 12.89 -9.99
C LEU A 29 -14.89 13.38 -11.24
N TRP A 30 -15.30 12.46 -12.10
CA TRP A 30 -16.12 12.75 -13.27
C TRP A 30 -17.08 11.58 -13.52
N GLY A 31 -17.93 11.66 -14.55
CA GLY A 31 -18.84 10.57 -14.85
C GLY A 31 -19.31 10.52 -16.28
N GLU A 32 -19.73 9.33 -16.69
CA GLU A 32 -20.32 9.06 -17.99
C GLU A 32 -21.84 8.88 -17.85
N LYS A 33 -22.63 9.44 -18.76
CA LYS A 33 -24.07 9.20 -18.88
C LYS A 33 -24.43 8.80 -20.32
N PRO A 34 -25.52 8.04 -20.54
CA PRO A 34 -26.00 7.78 -21.89
C PRO A 34 -26.29 9.08 -22.63
N SER A 35 -25.90 9.15 -23.91
CA SER A 35 -26.23 10.28 -24.76
C SER A 35 -27.68 10.17 -25.24
N GLU A 36 -28.45 11.27 -25.15
CA GLU A 36 -29.83 11.36 -25.67
C GLU A 36 -29.86 11.58 -27.20
N SER A 37 -28.72 11.83 -27.84
CA SER A 37 -28.60 11.97 -29.30
C SER A 37 -27.51 11.05 -29.86
N GLU A 38 -27.70 10.57 -31.09
CA GLU A 38 -26.64 9.88 -31.84
C GLU A 38 -25.45 10.83 -32.02
N ALA A 39 -24.41 10.66 -31.19
CA ALA A 39 -23.26 11.54 -31.19
C ALA A 39 -22.45 11.36 -32.50
N GLU A 40 -22.73 12.20 -33.49
CA GLU A 40 -21.85 12.43 -34.63
C GLU A 40 -20.92 13.61 -34.32
N SER A 41 -19.61 13.44 -34.54
CA SER A 41 -18.69 14.58 -34.55
C SER A 41 -19.04 15.52 -35.70
N PRO A 42 -18.99 16.85 -35.53
CA PRO A 42 -19.33 17.79 -36.60
C PRO A 42 -18.46 17.57 -37.86
N ARG A 43 -19.08 17.70 -39.04
CA ARG A 43 -18.38 17.66 -40.33
C ARG A 43 -17.46 18.88 -40.45
N GLN A 44 -16.15 18.67 -40.64
CA GLN A 44 -15.24 19.72 -41.10
C GLN A 44 -15.68 20.17 -42.49
N LYS A 45 -16.27 21.37 -42.60
CA LYS A 45 -16.25 22.12 -43.86
C LYS A 45 -14.85 22.70 -44.00
N GLY A 46 -14.22 22.45 -45.14
CA GLY A 46 -12.81 22.71 -45.40
C GLY A 46 -12.38 24.15 -45.12
N GLY A 47 -11.14 24.30 -44.68
CA GLY A 47 -10.48 25.58 -44.47
C GLY A 47 -9.30 25.43 -43.52
N HIS A 48 -8.11 25.75 -44.00
CA HIS A 48 -6.84 25.64 -43.28
C HIS A 48 -6.77 26.48 -42.00
N THR A 49 -5.99 25.95 -41.04
CA THR A 49 -5.28 26.62 -39.93
C THR A 49 -6.10 27.36 -38.87
N ARG A 50 -6.47 26.62 -37.82
CA ARG A 50 -6.47 27.07 -36.42
C ARG A 50 -6.35 25.84 -35.54
N ASP A 51 -5.44 25.85 -34.57
CA ASP A 51 -5.20 24.76 -33.61
C ASP A 51 -6.51 24.11 -33.19
N SER A 52 -6.66 22.82 -33.52
CA SER A 52 -7.90 22.07 -33.29
C SER A 52 -8.08 21.88 -31.79
N GLN A 53 -8.86 22.76 -31.16
CA GLN A 53 -9.24 22.62 -29.76
C GLN A 53 -9.83 21.22 -29.49
N PRO A 54 -9.48 20.58 -28.36
CA PRO A 54 -10.02 19.29 -27.98
C PRO A 54 -11.55 19.30 -27.94
N TRP A 55 -12.19 18.24 -28.41
CA TRP A 55 -13.65 18.17 -28.51
C TRP A 55 -14.29 17.79 -27.18
N PRO A 56 -15.51 18.28 -26.89
CA PRO A 56 -16.27 17.87 -25.72
C PRO A 56 -16.61 16.38 -25.79
N TYR A 57 -16.45 15.69 -24.66
CA TYR A 57 -16.76 14.28 -24.54
C TYR A 57 -18.28 14.07 -24.59
N PRO A 58 -18.81 13.31 -25.57
CA PRO A 58 -20.25 13.22 -25.79
C PRO A 58 -21.02 12.52 -24.67
N PHE A 59 -20.34 11.69 -23.88
CA PHE A 59 -20.93 10.99 -22.74
C PHE A 59 -20.66 11.68 -21.41
N ASP A 60 -20.10 12.90 -21.41
CA ASP A 60 -19.85 13.65 -20.17
C ASP A 60 -21.15 13.87 -19.40
N ALA A 61 -21.17 13.44 -18.14
CA ALA A 61 -22.30 13.68 -17.26
C ALA A 61 -22.52 15.18 -17.01
N GLY A 62 -21.45 15.96 -17.04
CA GLY A 62 -21.47 17.38 -16.69
C GLY A 62 -21.76 17.60 -15.20
N PHE A 63 -21.59 18.84 -14.75
CA PHE A 63 -21.70 19.17 -13.33
C PHE A 63 -23.09 18.90 -12.73
N ILE A 64 -24.16 19.20 -13.46
CA ILE A 64 -25.54 19.09 -12.93
C ILE A 64 -25.88 17.63 -12.63
N SER A 65 -25.66 16.73 -13.60
CA SER A 65 -25.94 15.30 -13.43
C SER A 65 -25.03 14.68 -12.38
N LEU A 66 -23.75 15.05 -12.37
CA LEU A 66 -22.79 14.58 -11.36
C LEU A 66 -23.18 15.02 -9.94
N SER A 67 -23.54 16.30 -9.76
CA SER A 67 -24.01 16.84 -8.47
C SER A 67 -25.30 16.16 -8.00
N SER A 68 -26.25 15.92 -8.92
CA SER A 68 -27.50 15.22 -8.63
C SER A 68 -27.26 13.77 -8.20
N ALA A 69 -26.37 13.07 -8.89
CA ALA A 69 -25.99 11.70 -8.58
C ALA A 69 -25.35 11.58 -7.18
N LEU A 70 -24.42 12.48 -6.84
CA LEU A 70 -23.75 12.49 -5.54
C LEU A 70 -24.73 12.83 -4.39
N LYS A 71 -25.68 13.73 -4.62
CA LYS A 71 -26.77 14.00 -3.66
C LYS A 71 -27.66 12.79 -3.45
N THR A 72 -28.05 12.12 -4.53
CA THR A 72 -28.90 10.91 -4.48
C THR A 72 -28.21 9.75 -3.76
N ALA A 73 -26.89 9.64 -3.94
CA ALA A 73 -26.04 8.68 -3.24
C ALA A 73 -25.76 9.04 -1.76
N ASN A 74 -26.34 10.13 -1.25
CA ASN A 74 -26.16 10.63 0.11
C ASN A 74 -24.69 10.81 0.52
N ILE A 75 -23.87 11.32 -0.41
CA ILE A 75 -22.45 11.62 -0.17
C ILE A 75 -22.32 12.82 0.78
N ARG A 76 -21.42 12.71 1.75
CA ARG A 76 -21.30 13.65 2.89
C ARG A 76 -20.88 15.06 2.50
N PHE A 77 -20.14 15.24 1.41
CA PHE A 77 -19.68 16.55 0.96
C PHE A 77 -20.57 17.15 -0.13
N LYS A 78 -20.62 18.48 -0.17
CA LYS A 78 -21.40 19.25 -1.14
C LYS A 78 -20.53 19.67 -2.31
N THR A 79 -20.91 19.30 -3.53
CA THR A 79 -20.28 19.82 -4.76
C THR A 79 -20.53 21.33 -4.90
N ARG A 80 -19.46 22.12 -5.03
CA ARG A 80 -19.52 23.58 -5.21
C ARG A 80 -19.01 23.96 -6.59
N LYS A 81 -19.50 25.08 -7.16
CA LYS A 81 -19.04 25.57 -8.47
C LYS A 81 -17.52 25.77 -8.55
N LYS A 82 -16.88 26.19 -7.46
CA LYS A 82 -15.41 26.36 -7.36
C LYS A 82 -14.59 25.08 -7.48
N MET A 83 -15.23 23.91 -7.34
CA MET A 83 -14.57 22.60 -7.48
C MET A 83 -14.56 22.12 -8.93
N ILE A 84 -15.34 22.77 -9.80
CA ILE A 84 -15.49 22.38 -11.20
C ILE A 84 -14.23 22.79 -11.96
N GLN A 85 -13.67 21.82 -12.67
CA GLN A 85 -12.55 22.04 -13.57
C GLN A 85 -12.79 21.23 -14.85
N SER A 86 -12.35 21.76 -15.98
CA SER A 86 -12.27 21.00 -17.22
C SER A 86 -10.91 20.34 -17.33
N ALA A 87 -10.88 19.07 -17.72
CA ALA A 87 -9.66 18.33 -17.97
C ALA A 87 -9.76 17.58 -19.31
N LEU A 88 -8.63 17.15 -19.87
CA LEU A 88 -8.63 16.20 -20.97
C LEU A 88 -8.66 14.79 -20.42
N ALA A 89 -9.61 13.99 -20.89
CA ALA A 89 -9.58 12.54 -20.75
C ALA A 89 -9.09 11.93 -22.07
N TRP A 90 -8.03 11.13 -21.99
CA TRP A 90 -7.48 10.40 -23.13
C TRP A 90 -8.23 9.09 -23.32
N ILE A 91 -9.27 9.13 -24.15
CA ILE A 91 -10.23 8.02 -24.31
C ILE A 91 -9.94 7.24 -25.60
N PRO A 92 -10.01 5.90 -25.57
CA PRO A 92 -9.99 5.07 -26.78
C PRO A 92 -11.06 5.54 -27.77
N THR A 93 -10.62 5.90 -28.97
CA THR A 93 -11.46 6.51 -30.00
C THR A 93 -11.31 5.73 -31.29
N GLN A 94 -12.43 5.38 -31.91
CA GLN A 94 -12.48 4.65 -33.16
C GLN A 94 -13.08 5.52 -34.26
N GLY A 95 -12.25 5.90 -35.23
CA GLY A 95 -12.60 6.94 -36.19
C GLY A 95 -12.70 8.30 -35.50
N ARG A 96 -13.92 8.81 -35.33
CA ARG A 96 -14.20 10.05 -34.59
C ARG A 96 -15.12 9.85 -33.38
N LYS A 97 -15.50 8.60 -33.08
CA LYS A 97 -16.40 8.27 -31.98
C LYS A 97 -15.60 7.72 -30.79
N PRO A 98 -15.73 8.29 -29.59
CA PRO A 98 -15.11 7.72 -28.41
C PRO A 98 -15.82 6.41 -28.02
N ILE A 99 -15.08 5.53 -27.38
CA ILE A 99 -15.61 4.30 -26.80
C ILE A 99 -15.95 4.60 -25.33
N ALA A 100 -17.21 4.42 -24.95
CA ALA A 100 -17.64 4.57 -23.56
C ALA A 100 -17.02 3.48 -22.66
N SER A 101 -16.91 3.76 -21.36
CA SER A 101 -16.36 2.82 -20.37
C SER A 101 -17.21 1.55 -20.22
N SER A 102 -18.51 1.64 -20.49
CA SER A 102 -19.49 0.57 -20.29
C SER A 102 -20.51 0.51 -21.44
N PRO A 103 -20.93 -0.69 -21.86
CA PRO A 103 -22.05 -0.86 -22.80
C PRO A 103 -23.37 -0.26 -22.29
N LEU A 104 -23.50 -0.03 -20.97
CA LEU A 104 -24.65 0.64 -20.38
C LEU A 104 -24.74 2.13 -20.74
N ILE A 105 -23.62 2.74 -21.15
CA ILE A 105 -23.55 4.15 -21.57
C ILE A 105 -23.73 4.28 -23.08
N ALA A 106 -22.98 3.49 -23.85
CA ALA A 106 -23.08 3.44 -25.29
C ALA A 106 -22.52 2.13 -25.87
N GLU A 107 -23.09 1.67 -26.98
CA GLU A 107 -22.51 0.58 -27.75
C GLU A 107 -21.17 0.98 -28.37
N LYS A 108 -20.31 -0.01 -28.60
CA LYS A 108 -19.01 0.23 -29.25
C LYS A 108 -19.23 0.70 -30.70
N PRO A 109 -18.45 1.68 -31.19
CA PRO A 109 -18.51 2.09 -32.58
C PRO A 109 -18.25 0.91 -33.53
N THR A 110 -18.97 0.85 -34.65
CA THR A 110 -18.86 -0.23 -35.66
C THR A 110 -17.88 0.11 -36.81
N SER A 111 -17.04 1.12 -36.63
CA SER A 111 -16.10 1.60 -37.66
C SER A 111 -14.94 0.63 -37.91
N ARG A 112 -14.43 0.56 -39.14
CA ARG A 112 -13.20 -0.20 -39.47
C ARG A 112 -11.90 0.54 -39.11
N ALA A 113 -11.99 1.77 -38.60
CA ALA A 113 -10.81 2.54 -38.20
C ALA A 113 -10.05 1.89 -37.03
N LYS A 114 -8.72 2.09 -36.97
CA LYS A 114 -7.90 1.65 -35.83
C LYS A 114 -8.25 2.49 -34.59
N VAL A 115 -8.31 1.83 -33.43
CA VAL A 115 -8.50 2.50 -32.13
C VAL A 115 -7.23 3.24 -31.74
N ARG A 116 -7.36 4.50 -31.33
CA ARG A 116 -6.27 5.35 -30.81
C ARG A 116 -6.76 6.14 -29.61
N LEU A 117 -5.86 6.53 -28.71
CA LEU A 117 -6.20 7.50 -27.67
C LEU A 117 -6.36 8.88 -28.32
N ALA A 118 -7.45 9.57 -28.03
CA ALA A 118 -7.69 10.94 -28.44
C ALA A 118 -8.10 11.77 -27.21
N PRO A 119 -7.74 13.07 -27.16
CA PRO A 119 -8.11 13.93 -26.05
C PRO A 119 -9.57 14.37 -26.19
N TRP A 120 -10.33 14.22 -25.10
CA TRP A 120 -11.72 14.69 -24.98
C TRP A 120 -11.87 15.55 -23.74
N VAL A 121 -12.55 16.69 -23.86
CA VAL A 121 -12.82 17.57 -22.73
C VAL A 121 -13.93 16.96 -21.87
N VAL A 122 -13.64 16.77 -20.58
CA VAL A 122 -14.60 16.25 -19.58
C VAL A 122 -14.79 17.24 -18.44
N THR A 123 -15.98 17.26 -17.86
CA THR A 123 -16.26 18.01 -16.63
C THR A 123 -15.79 17.20 -15.42
N THR A 124 -14.94 17.80 -14.60
CA THR A 124 -14.41 17.17 -13.39
C THR A 124 -14.75 17.97 -12.13
N VAL A 125 -14.77 17.28 -10.99
CA VAL A 125 -14.87 17.84 -9.64
C VAL A 125 -13.61 17.45 -8.88
N SER A 126 -12.83 18.46 -8.49
CA SER A 126 -11.63 18.26 -7.69
C SER A 126 -12.00 18.00 -6.23
N LEU A 127 -11.54 16.87 -5.69
CA LEU A 127 -11.82 16.48 -4.30
C LEU A 127 -10.66 16.89 -3.38
N THR A 128 -10.98 17.42 -2.20
CA THR A 128 -10.00 17.56 -1.11
C THR A 128 -9.63 16.18 -0.55
N PRO A 129 -8.52 16.05 0.21
CA PRO A 129 -8.20 14.78 0.88
C PRO A 129 -9.34 14.25 1.77
N GLU A 130 -9.98 15.13 2.53
CA GLU A 130 -11.13 14.81 3.39
C GLU A 130 -12.30 14.24 2.57
N GLU A 131 -12.65 14.93 1.47
CA GLU A 131 -13.70 14.49 0.55
C GLU A 131 -13.34 13.18 -0.14
N CYS A 132 -12.05 12.97 -0.48
CA CYS A 132 -11.56 11.72 -1.05
C CYS A 132 -11.74 10.55 -0.08
N VAL A 133 -11.37 10.71 1.19
CA VAL A 133 -11.51 9.66 2.21
C VAL A 133 -12.98 9.27 2.37
N ASP A 134 -13.85 10.25 2.61
CA ASP A 134 -15.29 10.00 2.76
C ASP A 134 -15.89 9.32 1.51
N PHE A 135 -15.53 9.80 0.32
CA PHE A 135 -16.04 9.27 -0.94
C PHE A 135 -15.58 7.83 -1.21
N LEU A 136 -14.28 7.57 -1.10
CA LEU A 136 -13.69 6.28 -1.42
C LEU A 136 -14.08 5.21 -0.39
N CYS A 137 -14.21 5.57 0.89
CA CYS A 137 -14.79 4.70 1.91
C CYS A 137 -16.25 4.32 1.57
N THR A 138 -17.03 5.26 1.03
CA THR A 138 -18.40 4.97 0.58
C THR A 138 -18.43 4.07 -0.66
N CYS A 139 -17.44 4.21 -1.55
CA CYS A 139 -17.30 3.37 -2.74
C CYS A 139 -16.76 1.97 -2.45
N ALA A 140 -16.04 1.78 -1.34
CA ALA A 140 -15.42 0.52 -0.98
C ALA A 140 -16.46 -0.61 -1.01
N GLU A 141 -16.17 -1.65 -1.80
CA GLU A 141 -17.00 -2.86 -1.95
C GLU A 141 -18.39 -2.67 -2.59
N ARG A 142 -18.75 -1.46 -3.01
CA ARG A 142 -20.03 -1.18 -3.67
C ARG A 142 -19.91 -1.23 -5.19
N GLN A 143 -20.91 -1.80 -5.84
CA GLN A 143 -21.07 -1.69 -7.31
C GLN A 143 -21.87 -0.44 -7.70
N THR A 144 -22.77 0.01 -6.82
CA THR A 144 -23.62 1.18 -7.00
C THR A 144 -23.73 1.98 -5.70
N LEU A 145 -23.79 3.31 -5.79
CA LEU A 145 -23.96 4.19 -4.62
C LEU A 145 -25.43 4.57 -4.36
N GLY A 146 -26.29 4.35 -5.35
CA GLY A 146 -27.71 4.60 -5.32
C GLY A 146 -28.34 4.18 -6.65
N PRO A 147 -29.67 4.29 -6.80
CA PRO A 147 -30.35 3.96 -8.04
C PRO A 147 -29.75 4.74 -9.23
N GLY A 148 -29.24 4.03 -10.22
CA GLY A 148 -28.63 4.62 -11.41
C GLY A 148 -27.20 5.14 -11.24
N VAL A 149 -26.58 5.07 -10.07
CA VAL A 149 -25.21 5.56 -9.83
C VAL A 149 -24.24 4.40 -9.68
N ILE A 150 -23.46 4.12 -10.72
CA ILE A 150 -22.53 2.99 -10.83
C ILE A 150 -21.12 3.42 -10.44
N VAL A 151 -20.41 2.58 -9.68
CA VAL A 151 -19.02 2.79 -9.27
C VAL A 151 -18.07 2.16 -10.29
N GLY A 152 -17.27 2.98 -10.98
CA GLY A 152 -16.23 2.53 -11.90
C GLY A 152 -15.14 1.67 -11.23
N SER A 153 -14.46 0.84 -12.03
CA SER A 153 -13.38 -0.03 -11.54
C SER A 153 -12.18 0.75 -10.97
N ASP A 154 -11.94 1.93 -11.50
CA ASP A 154 -10.94 2.91 -11.07
C ASP A 154 -11.24 3.48 -9.67
N LEU A 155 -12.50 3.75 -9.33
CA LEU A 155 -12.87 4.14 -7.96
C LEU A 155 -12.57 3.04 -6.95
N LYS A 156 -12.87 1.78 -7.30
CA LYS A 156 -12.51 0.62 -6.46
C LYS A 156 -11.01 0.47 -6.32
N PHE A 157 -10.25 0.78 -7.37
CA PHE A 157 -8.80 0.81 -7.33
C PHE A 157 -8.28 1.90 -6.37
N TRP A 158 -8.77 3.13 -6.47
CA TRP A 158 -8.38 4.21 -5.57
C TRP A 158 -8.77 3.93 -4.11
N ALA A 159 -9.91 3.27 -3.86
CA ALA A 159 -10.28 2.80 -2.54
C ALA A 159 -9.27 1.77 -1.96
N LYS A 160 -8.73 0.88 -2.80
CA LYS A 160 -7.61 -0.01 -2.38
C LYS A 160 -6.34 0.78 -2.07
N GLY A 161 -6.05 1.82 -2.83
CA GLY A 161 -4.94 2.76 -2.54
C GLY A 161 -5.12 3.45 -1.18
N LEU A 162 -6.33 3.93 -0.89
CA LEU A 162 -6.66 4.53 0.41
C LEU A 162 -6.51 3.52 1.56
N GLY A 163 -7.02 2.29 1.39
CA GLY A 163 -6.83 1.23 2.37
C GLY A 163 -5.36 0.89 2.60
N PHE A 164 -4.52 0.99 1.57
CA PHE A 164 -3.07 0.81 1.73
C PHE A 164 -2.42 1.98 2.49
N ALA A 165 -2.81 3.22 2.21
CA ALA A 165 -2.39 4.39 3.01
C ALA A 165 -2.75 4.22 4.49
N GLY A 166 -3.99 3.84 4.79
CA GLY A 166 -4.44 3.56 6.16
C GLY A 166 -3.64 2.45 6.85
N ALA A 167 -3.29 1.38 6.13
CA ALA A 167 -2.46 0.30 6.67
C ALA A 167 -1.01 0.74 6.95
N LEU A 168 -0.45 1.68 6.19
CA LEU A 168 0.87 2.28 6.48
C LEU A 168 0.80 3.17 7.71
N VAL A 169 -0.24 3.99 7.83
CA VAL A 169 -0.46 4.86 9.00
C VAL A 169 -0.66 4.03 10.27
N ALA A 170 -1.51 3.00 10.22
CA ALA A 170 -1.77 2.12 11.37
C ALA A 170 -0.51 1.39 11.89
N ARG A 171 0.42 1.07 10.99
CA ARG A 171 1.72 0.46 11.33
C ARG A 171 2.83 1.48 11.59
N GLN A 172 2.52 2.78 11.62
CA GLN A 172 3.47 3.87 11.87
C GLN A 172 4.64 3.90 10.86
N ARG A 173 4.37 3.57 9.60
CA ARG A 173 5.36 3.44 8.51
C ARG A 173 5.47 4.74 7.70
N TYR A 174 5.83 5.82 8.36
CA TYR A 174 5.94 7.14 7.75
C TYR A 174 6.96 8.02 8.49
N LEU A 175 7.45 9.06 7.83
CA LEU A 175 8.39 10.04 8.39
C LEU A 175 7.91 11.47 8.11
N PRO A 176 8.25 12.44 8.99
CA PRO A 176 8.01 13.85 8.70
C PRO A 176 8.95 14.33 7.60
N SER A 177 8.40 14.97 6.57
CA SER A 177 9.13 15.44 5.40
C SER A 177 8.94 16.93 5.16
N LEU A 178 9.86 17.49 4.39
CA LEU A 178 9.85 18.87 3.91
C LEU A 178 10.24 18.86 2.44
N GLY A 179 9.36 19.36 1.57
CA GLY A 179 9.56 19.38 0.12
C GLY A 179 9.05 20.68 -0.50
N GLY A 180 9.62 21.07 -1.64
CA GLY A 180 9.37 22.36 -2.25
C GLY A 180 10.13 22.53 -3.56
N ASP A 181 9.77 23.57 -4.30
CA ASP A 181 10.36 23.96 -5.58
C ASP A 181 11.40 25.08 -5.46
N GLY A 182 11.79 25.43 -4.24
CA GLY A 182 12.68 26.55 -3.93
C GLY A 182 11.90 27.76 -3.44
N GLU A 183 10.82 28.11 -4.12
CA GLU A 183 9.99 29.28 -3.79
C GLU A 183 8.99 28.98 -2.66
N SER A 184 8.49 27.75 -2.59
CA SER A 184 7.53 27.33 -1.58
C SER A 184 7.93 25.98 -0.97
N TYR A 185 7.86 25.88 0.36
CA TYR A 185 8.12 24.65 1.08
C TYR A 185 6.85 24.19 1.81
N ARG A 186 6.61 22.88 1.74
CA ARG A 186 5.49 22.20 2.37
C ARG A 186 5.97 21.09 3.28
N ALA A 187 5.40 21.05 4.48
CA ALA A 187 5.54 19.98 5.44
C ALA A 187 4.56 18.86 5.11
N PHE A 188 4.97 17.60 5.13
CA PHE A 188 4.06 16.48 4.93
C PHE A 188 4.58 15.21 5.58
N TRP A 189 3.69 14.26 5.86
CA TRP A 189 4.06 12.93 6.30
C TRP A 189 4.26 12.00 5.11
N GLU A 190 5.48 11.50 4.93
CA GLU A 190 5.88 10.66 3.82
C GLU A 190 5.86 9.17 4.20
N PRO A 191 5.02 8.33 3.57
CA PRO A 191 5.02 6.90 3.80
C PRO A 191 6.31 6.23 3.33
N ILE A 192 6.76 5.22 4.08
CA ILE A 192 7.93 4.43 3.74
C ILE A 192 7.50 3.11 3.09
N PHE A 193 7.79 2.98 1.79
CA PHE A 193 7.57 1.75 1.04
C PHE A 193 8.82 0.86 1.13
N ALA A 194 8.89 0.01 2.16
CA ALA A 194 9.97 -0.95 2.33
C ALA A 194 9.47 -2.39 2.20
N GLY A 195 10.26 -3.24 1.54
CA GLY A 195 9.99 -4.67 1.48
C GLY A 195 8.64 -5.03 0.85
N ASP A 196 7.82 -5.78 1.59
CA ASP A 196 6.48 -6.20 1.14
C ASP A 196 5.58 -5.02 0.77
N ASP A 197 5.75 -3.85 1.41
CA ASP A 197 5.01 -2.64 1.06
C ASP A 197 5.43 -2.10 -0.32
N ALA A 198 6.71 -2.17 -0.68
CA ALA A 198 7.21 -1.79 -2.00
C ALA A 198 6.71 -2.75 -3.08
N ALA A 199 6.75 -4.06 -2.81
CA ALA A 199 6.19 -5.08 -3.71
C ALA A 199 4.68 -4.90 -3.90
N ARG A 200 3.94 -4.60 -2.83
CA ARG A 200 2.51 -4.30 -2.87
C ARG A 200 2.21 -3.04 -3.67
N LEU A 201 2.99 -1.97 -3.50
CA LEU A 201 2.88 -0.75 -4.30
C LEU A 201 3.06 -1.05 -5.79
N ALA A 202 4.11 -1.78 -6.15
CA ALA A 202 4.41 -2.15 -7.54
C ALA A 202 3.28 -3.02 -8.14
N SER A 203 2.84 -4.05 -7.41
CA SER A 203 1.73 -4.92 -7.83
C SER A 203 0.43 -4.15 -8.05
N LEU A 204 0.09 -3.25 -7.11
CA LEU A 204 -1.09 -2.41 -7.24
C LEU A 204 -0.95 -1.44 -8.43
N ALA A 205 0.22 -0.83 -8.62
CA ALA A 205 0.48 0.05 -9.76
C ALA A 205 0.26 -0.65 -11.11
N THR A 206 0.74 -1.89 -11.27
CA THR A 206 0.50 -2.70 -12.49
C THR A 206 -0.98 -2.99 -12.71
N ALA A 207 -1.75 -3.17 -11.63
CA ALA A 207 -3.20 -3.42 -11.68
C ALA A 207 -4.04 -2.14 -11.89
N MET A 208 -3.43 -0.95 -12.01
CA MET A 208 -4.13 0.32 -12.17
C MET A 208 -4.98 0.34 -13.45
N PRO A 209 -6.30 0.55 -13.36
CA PRO A 209 -7.16 0.71 -14.54
C PRO A 209 -6.69 1.89 -15.39
N PRO A 210 -6.56 1.76 -16.72
CA PRO A 210 -6.07 2.83 -17.59
C PRO A 210 -6.82 4.15 -17.46
N ILE A 211 -8.14 4.10 -17.23
CA ILE A 211 -8.99 5.29 -17.04
C ILE A 211 -8.61 6.11 -15.80
N GLY A 212 -8.05 5.48 -14.76
CA GLY A 212 -7.61 6.16 -13.54
C GLY A 212 -6.37 7.05 -13.74
N ARG A 213 -5.66 6.91 -14.85
CA ARG A 213 -4.50 7.74 -15.23
C ARG A 213 -4.68 8.45 -16.57
N ALA A 214 -5.92 8.54 -17.05
CA ALA A 214 -6.22 9.08 -18.38
C ALA A 214 -6.40 10.60 -18.41
N LEU A 215 -6.29 11.29 -17.26
CA LEU A 215 -6.51 12.73 -17.18
C LEU A 215 -5.22 13.53 -17.39
N SER A 216 -5.32 14.67 -18.08
CA SER A 216 -4.26 15.66 -18.22
C SER A 216 -4.81 17.09 -18.18
N PRO A 217 -3.95 18.12 -18.02
CA PRO A 217 -4.36 19.51 -18.21
C PRO A 217 -4.83 19.77 -19.65
N LEU A 218 -5.56 20.87 -19.87
CA LEU A 218 -6.16 21.22 -21.16
C LEU A 218 -5.14 21.55 -22.25
N GLU A 219 -3.97 22.01 -21.85
CA GLU A 219 -2.88 22.43 -22.71
C GLU A 219 -2.00 21.25 -23.17
N GLN A 220 -2.23 20.06 -22.63
CA GLN A 220 -1.37 18.90 -22.88
C GLN A 220 -1.62 18.31 -24.29
N ALA A 221 -0.57 18.29 -25.12
CA ALA A 221 -0.65 17.78 -26.49
C ALA A 221 -0.57 16.24 -26.62
N SER A 222 -0.18 15.53 -25.57
CA SER A 222 0.05 14.08 -25.61
C SER A 222 -0.48 13.36 -24.35
N PRO A 223 -0.81 12.05 -24.43
CA PRO A 223 -1.30 11.30 -23.29
C PRO A 223 -0.33 11.34 -22.08
N PRO A 224 -0.85 11.29 -20.84
CA PRO A 224 -0.02 11.20 -19.64
C PRO A 224 1.02 10.08 -19.72
N SER A 225 2.28 10.43 -19.53
CA SER A 225 3.41 9.50 -19.50
C SER A 225 3.90 9.17 -18.09
N VAL A 226 3.28 9.76 -17.06
CA VAL A 226 3.65 9.55 -15.66
C VAL A 226 3.56 8.04 -15.31
N PRO A 227 4.61 7.45 -14.71
CA PRO A 227 4.59 6.06 -14.29
C PRO A 227 3.45 5.78 -13.29
N GLN A 228 2.77 4.63 -13.44
CA GLN A 228 1.67 4.23 -12.55
C GLN A 228 2.09 4.21 -11.08
N VAL A 229 3.31 3.74 -10.79
CA VAL A 229 3.86 3.65 -9.44
C VAL A 229 4.05 5.04 -8.81
N SER A 230 4.49 6.03 -9.58
CA SER A 230 4.66 7.40 -9.12
C SER A 230 3.31 8.06 -8.82
N LEU A 231 2.33 7.86 -9.69
CA LEU A 231 0.97 8.40 -9.51
C LEU A 231 0.29 7.79 -8.27
N LEU A 232 0.37 6.47 -8.11
CA LEU A 232 -0.17 5.76 -6.95
C LEU A 232 0.58 6.13 -5.66
N GLY A 233 1.91 6.24 -5.72
CA GLY A 233 2.73 6.68 -4.59
C GLY A 233 2.34 8.08 -4.11
N GLY A 234 2.22 9.05 -5.03
CA GLY A 234 1.76 10.40 -4.70
C GLY A 234 0.37 10.44 -4.07
N PHE A 235 -0.58 9.65 -4.61
CA PHE A 235 -1.90 9.51 -4.01
C PHE A 235 -1.85 8.93 -2.58
N ILE A 236 -1.10 7.85 -2.37
CA ILE A 236 -0.95 7.22 -1.05
C ILE A 236 -0.31 8.18 -0.05
N THR A 237 0.74 8.91 -0.46
CA THR A 237 1.38 9.94 0.37
C THR A 237 0.38 11.00 0.81
N ARG A 238 -0.43 11.53 -0.12
CA ARG A 238 -1.44 12.54 0.20
C ARG A 238 -2.53 12.03 1.15
N MET A 239 -2.99 10.79 0.95
CA MET A 239 -3.99 10.19 1.85
C MET A 239 -3.41 9.90 3.23
N ALA A 240 -2.19 9.39 3.30
CA ALA A 240 -1.51 9.13 4.57
C ALA A 240 -1.29 10.42 5.37
N ASP A 241 -0.78 11.48 4.71
CA ASP A 241 -0.61 12.80 5.31
C ASP A 241 -1.91 13.34 5.91
N HIS A 242 -3.01 13.25 5.16
CA HIS A 242 -4.31 13.68 5.65
C HIS A 242 -4.82 12.82 6.82
N LEU A 243 -4.69 11.49 6.77
CA LEU A 243 -5.09 10.58 7.85
C LEU A 243 -4.30 10.86 9.15
N ILE A 244 -3.02 11.20 9.05
CA ILE A 244 -2.20 11.55 10.20
C ILE A 244 -2.64 12.90 10.77
N ARG A 245 -2.74 13.95 9.94
CA ARG A 245 -3.13 15.29 10.37
C ARG A 245 -4.53 15.33 10.98
N SER A 246 -5.50 14.66 10.37
CA SER A 246 -6.87 14.57 10.91
C SER A 246 -6.90 13.96 12.31
N SER A 247 -6.11 12.90 12.55
CA SER A 247 -6.00 12.28 13.89
C SER A 247 -5.36 13.19 14.94
N ILE A 248 -4.49 14.14 14.53
CA ILE A 248 -3.86 15.11 15.43
C ILE A 248 -4.87 16.23 15.76
N VAL A 249 -5.53 16.77 14.75
CA VAL A 249 -6.52 17.85 14.89
C VAL A 249 -7.72 17.41 15.72
N GLU A 250 -8.22 16.18 15.56
CA GLU A 250 -9.31 15.65 16.40
C GLU A 250 -8.95 15.57 17.88
N ARG A 251 -7.66 15.41 18.21
CA ARG A 251 -7.16 15.36 19.60
C ARG A 251 -6.87 16.73 20.17
N ALA A 252 -6.62 17.73 19.31
CA ALA A 252 -6.43 19.11 19.72
C ALA A 252 -7.79 19.81 19.87
N LEU A 253 -8.09 20.35 21.06
CA LEU A 253 -9.23 21.25 21.25
C LEU A 253 -9.13 22.45 20.28
N PRO A 254 -10.26 23.05 19.86
CA PRO A 254 -10.27 24.00 18.75
C PRO A 254 -9.58 25.30 19.15
N GLU A 255 -8.36 25.55 18.65
CA GLU A 255 -7.69 26.83 18.87
C GLU A 255 -7.24 27.51 17.56
N GLN A 256 -7.64 28.79 17.49
CA GLN A 256 -6.94 29.91 16.85
C GLN A 256 -6.77 29.83 15.33
N ARG A 257 -7.89 29.83 14.59
CA ARG A 257 -7.90 30.21 13.17
C ARG A 257 -7.64 31.72 13.03
N GLY A 258 -6.45 32.11 12.54
CA GLY A 258 -6.27 33.40 11.87
C GLY A 258 -5.16 34.35 12.36
N GLY A 259 -4.19 33.89 13.16
CA GLY A 259 -3.01 34.71 13.51
C GLY A 259 -1.87 34.55 12.50
N LYS A 260 -1.11 35.62 12.23
CA LYS A 260 0.24 35.47 11.66
C LYS A 260 1.10 34.77 12.71
N HIS A 261 1.45 33.51 12.47
CA HIS A 261 2.36 32.79 13.34
C HIS A 261 3.79 33.27 13.10
N THR A 262 4.44 33.75 14.15
CA THR A 262 5.88 34.02 14.16
C THR A 262 6.58 32.87 14.89
N PHE A 263 7.54 32.25 14.23
CA PHE A 263 8.28 31.11 14.78
C PHE A 263 9.69 31.55 15.20
N ALA A 264 10.23 30.92 16.24
CA ALA A 264 11.61 31.19 16.69
C ALA A 264 12.65 30.59 15.74
N SER A 265 12.29 29.53 15.00
CA SER A 265 13.15 28.86 14.03
C SER A 265 12.36 28.25 12.87
N SER A 266 13.07 27.94 11.77
CA SER A 266 12.53 27.15 10.66
C SER A 266 12.09 25.73 11.07
N HIS A 267 12.67 25.18 12.15
CA HIS A 267 12.27 23.89 12.70
C HIS A 267 10.91 23.98 13.38
N ASP A 268 10.64 25.05 14.14
CA ASP A 268 9.35 25.28 14.79
C ASP A 268 8.24 25.51 13.75
N ALA A 269 8.55 26.29 12.71
CA ALA A 269 7.65 26.50 11.58
C ALA A 269 7.30 25.17 10.89
N TRP A 270 8.30 24.30 10.67
CA TRP A 270 8.10 22.98 10.08
C TRP A 270 7.26 22.05 10.97
N LEU A 271 7.57 21.97 12.28
CA LEU A 271 6.82 21.13 13.23
C LEU A 271 5.37 21.58 13.40
N TYR A 272 5.12 22.89 13.35
CA TYR A 272 3.76 23.44 13.32
C TYR A 272 3.04 23.05 12.03
N ALA A 273 3.69 23.28 10.88
CA ALA A 273 3.13 22.97 9.57
C ALA A 273 2.89 21.47 9.34
N LEU A 274 3.53 20.55 10.08
CA LEU A 274 3.25 19.10 10.06
C LEU A 274 1.93 18.71 10.74
N GLN A 275 1.40 19.58 11.60
CA GLN A 275 0.22 19.33 12.43
C GLN A 275 -0.99 20.17 11.98
N ALA A 276 -0.72 21.34 11.39
CA ALA A 276 -1.74 22.27 10.91
C ALA A 276 -2.53 21.71 9.70
N SER A 277 -3.64 22.36 9.38
CA SER A 277 -4.37 22.07 8.12
C SER A 277 -3.69 22.69 6.89
N ASP A 278 -2.91 23.76 7.08
CA ASP A 278 -2.06 24.36 6.06
C ASP A 278 -0.67 23.72 6.16
N ASP A 279 -0.19 23.17 5.04
CA ASP A 279 1.09 22.49 4.95
C ASP A 279 2.25 23.44 4.62
N THR A 280 1.97 24.72 4.35
CA THR A 280 2.97 25.72 3.97
C THR A 280 3.88 26.06 5.15
N VAL A 281 5.20 25.98 4.93
CA VAL A 281 6.20 26.39 5.92
C VAL A 281 6.65 27.82 5.64
N VAL A 282 6.35 28.73 6.57
CA VAL A 282 6.76 30.14 6.48
C VAL A 282 8.16 30.30 7.06
N GLY A 283 9.07 30.92 6.31
CA GLY A 283 10.45 31.17 6.74
C GLY A 283 11.32 31.75 5.64
N ASP A 284 12.58 32.01 5.95
CA ASP A 284 13.60 32.39 4.97
C ASP A 284 13.90 31.21 4.02
N GLU A 285 14.00 31.50 2.72
CA GLU A 285 14.17 30.48 1.67
C GLU A 285 15.47 29.67 1.84
N ALA A 286 16.58 30.34 2.16
CA ALA A 286 17.87 29.67 2.32
C ALA A 286 17.89 28.79 3.57
N GLU A 287 17.25 29.23 4.66
CA GLU A 287 17.07 28.42 5.86
C GLU A 287 16.20 27.19 5.60
N LEU A 288 15.09 27.33 4.87
CA LEU A 288 14.20 26.23 4.51
C LEU A 288 14.88 25.23 3.56
N ALA A 289 15.67 25.71 2.59
CA ALA A 289 16.46 24.86 1.72
C ALA A 289 17.50 24.03 2.49
N ARG A 290 18.15 24.64 3.49
CA ARG A 290 19.08 23.95 4.39
C ARG A 290 18.35 22.90 5.22
N LEU A 291 17.21 23.24 5.81
CA LEU A 291 16.39 22.31 6.58
C LEU A 291 15.93 21.13 5.72
N ALA A 292 15.43 21.38 4.51
CA ALA A 292 15.00 20.32 3.60
C ALA A 292 16.16 19.36 3.26
N THR A 293 17.38 19.88 3.12
CA THR A 293 18.58 19.05 2.91
C THR A 293 18.92 18.23 4.15
N GLN A 294 18.80 18.80 5.36
CA GLN A 294 19.00 18.09 6.62
C GLN A 294 17.97 16.97 6.82
N VAL A 295 16.69 17.22 6.53
CA VAL A 295 15.61 16.21 6.58
C VAL A 295 15.89 15.07 5.60
N ARG A 296 16.26 15.38 4.34
CA ARG A 296 16.65 14.35 3.36
C ARG A 296 17.87 13.54 3.80
N ALA A 297 18.87 14.18 4.41
CA ALA A 297 20.05 13.50 4.94
C ALA A 297 19.69 12.56 6.11
N TRP A 298 18.77 13.00 6.99
CA TRP A 298 18.24 12.19 8.07
C TRP A 298 17.42 10.98 7.58
N HIS A 299 16.68 11.12 6.48
CA HIS A 299 15.92 10.01 5.86
C HIS A 299 16.80 8.98 5.16
N ARG A 300 18.00 9.38 4.71
CA ARG A 300 18.85 8.58 3.82
C ARG A 300 19.14 7.16 4.32
N PRO A 301 19.50 6.91 5.60
CA PRO A 301 19.74 5.55 6.08
C PRO A 301 18.49 4.66 5.99
N ILE A 302 17.31 5.21 6.27
CA ILE A 302 16.03 4.51 6.18
C ILE A 302 15.69 4.23 4.72
N ALA A 303 15.86 5.21 3.83
CA ALA A 303 15.62 5.06 2.40
C ALA A 303 16.52 3.98 1.76
N ILE A 304 17.80 3.93 2.12
CA ILE A 304 18.74 2.89 1.66
C ILE A 304 18.31 1.51 2.16
N SER A 305 17.93 1.40 3.44
CA SER A 305 17.46 0.13 4.00
C SER A 305 16.13 -0.30 3.39
N ALA A 306 15.20 0.63 3.16
CA ALA A 306 13.91 0.39 2.54
C ALA A 306 14.03 -0.07 1.08
N ALA A 307 15.04 0.44 0.36
CA ALA A 307 15.39 0.03 -0.99
C ALA A 307 16.16 -1.30 -1.04
N SER A 308 16.51 -1.89 0.11
CA SER A 308 17.19 -3.19 0.14
C SER A 308 16.25 -4.27 -0.44
N PRO A 309 16.70 -5.04 -1.44
CA PRO A 309 15.96 -6.17 -1.95
C PRO A 309 16.07 -7.41 -1.05
N LEU A 310 16.75 -7.28 0.09
CA LEU A 310 16.95 -8.33 1.07
C LEU A 310 16.19 -8.02 2.37
N ARG A 311 15.81 -9.07 3.09
CA ARG A 311 15.33 -9.00 4.47
C ARG A 311 16.01 -10.03 5.35
N LEU A 312 16.16 -9.70 6.63
CA LEU A 312 16.58 -10.64 7.66
C LEU A 312 15.40 -11.57 8.01
N CYS A 313 15.69 -12.86 8.15
CA CYS A 313 14.74 -13.91 8.44
C CYS A 313 15.16 -14.75 9.64
N PHE A 314 14.19 -15.11 10.47
CA PHE A 314 14.33 -15.93 11.65
C PHE A 314 13.65 -17.27 11.42
N ARG A 315 14.42 -18.36 11.42
CA ARG A 315 13.87 -19.72 11.30
C ARG A 315 13.97 -20.44 12.62
N LEU A 316 12.83 -20.84 13.15
CA LEU A 316 12.78 -21.73 14.30
C LEU A 316 12.96 -23.17 13.83
N GLU A 317 14.06 -23.80 14.22
CA GLU A 317 14.39 -25.19 13.92
C GLU A 317 14.02 -26.09 15.09
N GLU A 318 13.27 -27.15 14.77
CA GLU A 318 12.85 -28.16 15.74
C GLU A 318 14.04 -29.00 16.23
N PRO A 319 14.03 -29.45 17.49
CA PRO A 319 15.01 -30.43 17.98
C PRO A 319 14.92 -31.71 17.15
N THR A 320 16.06 -32.19 16.65
CA THR A 320 16.13 -33.45 15.92
C THR A 320 16.05 -34.62 16.89
N VAL A 321 14.84 -35.17 17.07
CA VAL A 321 14.66 -36.40 17.84
C VAL A 321 15.43 -37.53 17.15
N GLY A 322 16.40 -38.11 17.86
CA GLY A 322 17.46 -38.96 17.32
C GLY A 322 17.05 -39.93 16.21
N THR A 323 17.51 -39.64 14.99
CA THR A 323 17.82 -40.67 13.99
C THR A 323 19.32 -40.64 13.77
N ASN A 324 20.01 -41.56 14.46
CA ASN A 324 21.38 -42.03 14.24
C ASN A 324 22.36 -41.01 13.63
N ASN A 325 23.19 -40.38 14.47
CA ASN A 325 24.63 -40.40 14.25
C ASN A 325 25.41 -39.99 15.49
N ASN A 326 26.47 -40.75 15.74
CA ASN A 326 27.51 -40.61 16.77
C ASN A 326 28.17 -39.21 16.77
N ARG A 327 27.46 -38.19 17.27
CA ARG A 327 28.09 -37.00 17.85
C ARG A 327 27.70 -36.96 19.32
N ALA A 328 28.54 -37.59 20.13
CA ALA A 328 28.46 -37.49 21.58
C ALA A 328 28.47 -36.00 21.98
N GLY A 329 27.37 -35.52 22.57
CA GLY A 329 27.35 -34.28 23.34
C GLY A 329 26.33 -33.18 22.98
N ALA A 330 25.48 -33.31 21.94
CA ALA A 330 24.44 -32.31 21.70
C ALA A 330 23.16 -32.65 22.49
N PRO A 331 22.57 -31.72 23.29
CA PRO A 331 21.31 -31.95 23.99
C PRO A 331 20.20 -32.24 22.98
N ALA A 332 19.55 -33.41 23.10
CA ALA A 332 18.59 -33.93 22.11
C ALA A 332 17.23 -33.18 22.08
N ASP A 333 17.09 -32.10 22.86
CA ASP A 333 15.83 -31.39 23.10
C ASP A 333 15.93 -29.86 22.92
N GLU A 334 17.02 -29.34 22.33
CA GLU A 334 17.19 -27.89 22.12
C GLU A 334 16.63 -27.41 20.78
N TRP A 335 15.75 -26.40 20.86
CA TRP A 335 15.30 -25.64 19.71
C TRP A 335 16.42 -24.69 19.27
N TYR A 336 16.47 -24.36 17.98
CA TYR A 336 17.47 -23.43 17.49
C TYR A 336 16.84 -22.34 16.62
N MET A 337 17.08 -21.09 16.98
CA MET A 337 16.71 -19.95 16.16
C MET A 337 17.85 -19.65 15.19
N ARG A 338 17.65 -19.91 13.90
CA ARG A 338 18.65 -19.62 12.85
C ARG A 338 18.37 -18.29 12.17
N TYR A 339 19.42 -17.49 11.95
CA TYR A 339 19.31 -16.25 11.19
C TYR A 339 19.67 -16.48 9.72
N LEU A 340 18.84 -15.96 8.82
CA LEU A 340 19.03 -16.04 7.36
C LEU A 340 18.80 -14.69 6.70
N LEU A 341 19.45 -14.45 5.56
CA LEU A 341 19.05 -13.41 4.61
C LEU A 341 18.17 -14.04 3.52
N GLN A 342 17.10 -13.34 3.16
CA GLN A 342 16.15 -13.72 2.12
C GLN A 342 15.96 -12.57 1.14
N ALA A 343 15.79 -12.87 -0.14
CA ALA A 343 15.41 -11.86 -1.13
C ALA A 343 13.89 -11.65 -1.16
N TYR A 344 13.42 -10.42 -1.39
CA TYR A 344 11.99 -10.11 -1.51
C TYR A 344 11.37 -10.66 -2.80
N ASP A 345 12.13 -10.67 -3.90
CA ASP A 345 11.68 -11.14 -5.22
C ASP A 345 11.76 -12.66 -5.37
N ASP A 346 12.70 -13.32 -4.68
CA ASP A 346 12.81 -14.76 -4.56
C ASP A 346 12.83 -15.22 -3.10
N PRO A 347 11.65 -15.48 -2.50
CA PRO A 347 11.55 -16.01 -1.14
C PRO A 347 12.21 -17.38 -0.94
N SER A 348 12.51 -18.13 -2.01
CA SER A 348 13.20 -19.42 -1.90
C SER A 348 14.72 -19.26 -1.68
N LEU A 349 15.27 -18.10 -2.03
CA LEU A 349 16.67 -17.78 -1.85
C LEU A 349 16.95 -17.42 -0.38
N LEU A 350 17.20 -18.45 0.42
CA LEU A 350 17.60 -18.32 1.82
C LEU A 350 19.09 -18.59 2.00
N VAL A 351 19.80 -17.65 2.63
CA VAL A 351 21.23 -17.72 2.92
C VAL A 351 21.48 -17.59 4.41
N PRO A 352 21.96 -18.63 5.10
CA PRO A 352 22.32 -18.56 6.52
C PRO A 352 23.36 -17.46 6.78
N LEU A 353 23.18 -16.69 7.86
CA LEU A 353 24.09 -15.60 8.21
C LEU A 353 25.53 -16.08 8.42
N GLU A 354 25.72 -17.30 8.91
CA GLU A 354 27.05 -17.92 9.04
C GLU A 354 27.86 -17.93 7.73
N ASN A 355 27.18 -18.08 6.59
CA ASN A 355 27.81 -18.13 5.28
C ASN A 355 28.12 -16.72 4.76
N VAL A 356 27.27 -15.75 5.11
CA VAL A 356 27.46 -14.33 4.83
C VAL A 356 28.71 -13.82 5.58
N TRP A 357 28.83 -14.11 6.88
CA TRP A 357 30.00 -13.75 7.70
C TRP A 357 31.31 -14.34 7.19
N LYS A 358 31.27 -15.59 6.69
CA LYS A 358 32.44 -16.28 6.13
C LYS A 358 32.71 -15.93 4.67
N ALA A 359 31.81 -15.19 4.02
CA ALA A 359 31.79 -14.95 2.57
C ALA A 359 31.94 -16.23 1.73
N LYS A 360 31.35 -17.35 2.18
CA LYS A 360 31.50 -18.68 1.55
C LYS A 360 30.18 -19.17 0.93
N GLY A 361 30.26 -19.70 -0.29
CA GLY A 361 29.19 -20.44 -0.96
C GLY A 361 28.54 -19.73 -2.15
N GLY A 362 28.03 -20.51 -3.12
CA GLY A 362 27.44 -19.99 -4.36
C GLY A 362 26.20 -19.10 -4.15
N LYS A 363 25.42 -19.36 -3.10
CA LYS A 363 24.25 -18.52 -2.74
C LYS A 363 24.65 -17.11 -2.25
N VAL A 364 25.84 -16.94 -1.64
CA VAL A 364 26.35 -15.61 -1.26
C VAL A 364 26.74 -14.81 -2.51
N ALA A 365 27.22 -15.49 -3.56
CA ALA A 365 27.47 -14.84 -4.85
C ALA A 365 26.17 -14.39 -5.53
N ALA A 366 25.08 -15.16 -5.42
CA ALA A 366 23.76 -14.74 -5.89
C ALA A 366 23.27 -13.48 -5.17
N LEU A 367 23.51 -13.34 -3.86
CA LEU A 367 23.18 -12.11 -3.11
C LEU A 367 23.94 -10.88 -3.59
N LYS A 368 25.16 -11.04 -4.16
CA LYS A 368 25.92 -9.90 -4.72
C LYS A 368 25.26 -9.31 -5.97
N HIS A 369 24.44 -10.07 -6.68
CA HIS A 369 23.72 -9.58 -7.87
C HIS A 369 22.75 -8.44 -7.53
N TYR A 370 22.27 -8.41 -6.29
CA TYR A 370 21.36 -7.39 -5.80
C TYR A 370 22.02 -6.03 -5.55
N GLY A 371 23.35 -5.90 -5.69
CA GLY A 371 24.04 -4.60 -5.73
C GLY A 371 24.05 -3.80 -4.42
N VAL A 372 23.54 -4.36 -3.32
CA VAL A 372 23.50 -3.72 -2.00
C VAL A 372 24.69 -4.14 -1.14
N ASN A 373 25.14 -3.25 -0.25
CA ASN A 373 26.08 -3.60 0.82
C ASN A 373 25.40 -4.55 1.82
N VAL A 374 25.42 -5.85 1.50
CA VAL A 374 24.77 -6.92 2.26
C VAL A 374 25.15 -6.89 3.73
N THR A 375 26.42 -6.60 4.05
CA THR A 375 26.92 -6.57 5.43
C THR A 375 26.30 -5.42 6.22
N GLU A 376 26.23 -4.22 5.64
CA GLU A 376 25.65 -3.05 6.29
C GLU A 376 24.15 -3.22 6.52
N HIS A 377 23.43 -3.71 5.52
CA HIS A 377 22.00 -4.02 5.67
C HIS A 377 21.75 -5.11 6.72
N MET A 378 22.56 -6.17 6.74
CA MET A 378 22.49 -7.24 7.74
C MET A 378 22.72 -6.70 9.16
N LEU A 379 23.77 -5.89 9.37
CA LEU A 379 24.08 -5.30 10.67
C LEU A 379 22.99 -4.34 11.14
N SER A 380 22.48 -3.49 10.25
CA SER A 380 21.37 -2.59 10.54
C SER A 380 20.11 -3.37 10.93
N SER A 381 19.78 -4.42 10.17
CA SER A 381 18.61 -5.27 10.43
C SER A 381 18.73 -6.06 11.74
N LEU A 382 19.92 -6.57 12.07
CA LEU A 382 20.18 -7.24 13.35
C LEU A 382 20.04 -6.27 14.53
N GLY A 383 20.57 -5.05 14.41
CA GLY A 383 20.42 -4.02 15.44
C GLY A 383 18.95 -3.62 15.63
N GLN A 384 18.16 -3.56 14.56
CA GLN A 384 16.71 -3.33 14.65
C GLN A 384 15.99 -4.49 15.34
N ALA A 385 16.31 -5.74 14.98
CA ALA A 385 15.68 -6.92 15.56
C ALA A 385 15.99 -7.08 17.06
N ALA A 386 17.21 -6.72 17.49
CA ALA A 386 17.61 -6.73 18.90
C ALA A 386 16.80 -5.77 19.79
N ARG A 387 16.24 -4.69 19.22
CA ARG A 387 15.34 -3.77 19.95
C ARG A 387 13.96 -4.39 20.21
N VAL A 388 13.58 -5.40 19.42
CA VAL A 388 12.27 -6.06 19.48
C VAL A 388 12.33 -7.34 20.31
N CYS A 389 13.40 -8.11 20.20
CA CYS A 389 13.56 -9.39 20.88
C CYS A 389 14.83 -9.40 21.75
N PRO A 390 14.68 -9.51 23.09
CA PRO A 390 15.83 -9.57 24.01
C PRO A 390 16.80 -10.71 23.72
N ASP A 391 16.30 -11.88 23.30
CA ASP A 391 17.15 -13.03 22.99
C ASP A 391 18.04 -12.77 21.75
N ILE A 392 17.52 -12.03 20.77
CA ILE A 392 18.33 -11.55 19.64
C ILE A 392 19.40 -10.60 20.15
N SER A 393 19.06 -9.67 21.05
CA SER A 393 20.03 -8.74 21.65
C SER A 393 21.18 -9.50 22.34
N ALA A 394 20.86 -10.51 23.15
CA ALA A 394 21.88 -11.34 23.81
C ALA A 394 22.78 -12.08 22.81
N SER A 395 22.23 -12.50 21.66
CA SER A 395 23.02 -13.15 20.62
C SER A 395 24.08 -12.22 19.98
N LEU A 396 23.87 -10.90 20.03
CA LEU A 396 24.76 -9.90 19.43
C LEU A 396 26.06 -9.66 20.23
N ASP A 397 26.16 -10.16 21.47
CA ASP A 397 27.42 -10.13 22.23
C ASP A 397 28.52 -10.95 21.55
N ASN A 398 28.13 -11.90 20.68
CA ASN A 398 29.06 -12.66 19.85
C ASN A 398 29.44 -11.87 18.59
N ALA A 399 30.72 -11.90 18.20
CA ALA A 399 31.23 -11.17 17.04
C ALA A 399 30.60 -11.57 15.68
N ARG A 400 29.97 -12.75 15.58
CA ARG A 400 29.33 -13.28 14.35
C ARG A 400 28.03 -14.00 14.68
N PRO A 401 26.96 -13.26 15.03
CA PRO A 401 25.69 -13.85 15.40
C PRO A 401 25.09 -14.59 14.18
N SER A 402 24.74 -15.86 14.38
CA SER A 402 24.10 -16.70 13.35
C SER A 402 22.84 -17.41 13.83
N GLY A 403 22.49 -17.20 15.10
CA GLY A 403 21.37 -17.81 15.79
C GLY A 403 21.64 -17.97 17.29
N TYR A 404 20.68 -18.57 17.99
CA TYR A 404 20.78 -18.92 19.42
C TYR A 404 19.92 -20.14 19.74
N SER A 405 20.29 -20.88 20.79
CA SER A 405 19.52 -22.01 21.31
C SER A 405 18.34 -21.53 22.17
N LEU A 406 17.24 -22.26 22.10
CA LEU A 406 16.00 -22.03 22.83
C LEU A 406 15.60 -23.32 23.54
N ASP A 407 15.04 -23.20 24.75
CA ASP A 407 14.31 -24.30 25.36
C ASP A 407 12.87 -24.39 24.82
N THR A 408 12.13 -25.41 25.24
CA THR A 408 10.74 -25.61 24.77
C THR A 408 9.79 -24.49 25.22
N THR A 409 10.04 -23.89 26.39
CA THR A 409 9.21 -22.79 26.92
C THR A 409 9.44 -21.52 26.12
N ALA A 410 10.69 -21.16 25.88
CA ALA A 410 11.10 -20.00 25.10
C ALA A 410 10.69 -20.15 23.62
N ALA A 411 10.77 -21.36 23.05
CA ALA A 411 10.24 -21.63 21.72
C ALA A 411 8.71 -21.41 21.65
N HIS A 412 7.96 -21.83 22.67
CA HIS A 412 6.52 -21.56 22.74
C HIS A 412 6.23 -20.07 22.85
N THR A 413 6.92 -19.34 23.73
CA THR A 413 6.79 -17.87 23.86
C THR A 413 7.09 -17.16 22.55
N PHE A 414 8.14 -17.58 21.84
CA PHE A 414 8.46 -17.04 20.52
C PHE A 414 7.31 -17.24 19.53
N LEU A 415 6.72 -18.43 19.50
CA LEU A 415 5.63 -18.78 18.60
C LEU A 415 4.34 -17.98 18.88
N THR A 416 4.03 -17.70 20.15
CA THR A 416 2.80 -17.01 20.55
C THR A 416 2.92 -15.49 20.57
N GLU A 417 4.08 -14.94 20.95
CA GLU A 417 4.22 -13.51 21.25
C GLU A 417 5.19 -12.81 20.28
N THR A 418 6.38 -13.38 20.06
CA THR A 418 7.47 -12.66 19.36
C THR A 418 7.37 -12.75 17.84
N ALA A 419 6.91 -13.88 17.29
CA ALA A 419 6.86 -14.12 15.85
C ALA A 419 6.04 -13.05 15.11
N SER A 420 4.83 -12.75 15.59
CA SER A 420 3.96 -11.74 14.97
C SER A 420 4.56 -10.33 15.04
N VAL A 421 5.28 -9.99 16.11
CA VAL A 421 5.90 -8.67 16.25
C VAL A 421 7.07 -8.52 15.29
N LEU A 422 7.89 -9.57 15.10
CA LEU A 422 8.97 -9.57 14.13
C LEU A 422 8.45 -9.43 12.69
N GLU A 423 7.39 -10.17 12.33
CA GLU A 423 6.74 -10.05 11.02
C GLU A 423 6.18 -8.64 10.78
N GLN A 424 5.56 -8.02 11.78
CA GLN A 424 5.05 -6.65 11.69
C GLN A 424 6.17 -5.61 11.48
N ASN A 425 7.39 -5.90 11.96
CA ASN A 425 8.58 -5.06 11.73
C ASN A 425 9.25 -5.32 10.36
N GLY A 426 8.71 -6.24 9.55
CA GLY A 426 9.21 -6.55 8.20
C GLY A 426 10.29 -7.63 8.16
N PHE A 427 10.54 -8.33 9.27
CA PHE A 427 11.40 -9.51 9.27
C PHE A 427 10.65 -10.73 8.75
N GLY A 428 11.34 -11.60 8.02
CA GLY A 428 10.75 -12.89 7.66
C GLY A 428 10.79 -13.84 8.86
N VAL A 429 9.71 -14.57 9.12
CA VAL A 429 9.68 -15.58 10.17
C VAL A 429 9.28 -16.92 9.55
N LEU A 430 10.13 -17.93 9.73
CA LEU A 430 9.95 -19.28 9.21
C LEU A 430 9.66 -20.20 10.40
N LEU A 431 8.37 -20.45 10.61
CA LEU A 431 7.87 -21.29 11.69
C LEU A 431 7.73 -22.75 11.24
N PRO A 432 7.74 -23.69 12.20
CA PRO A 432 7.39 -25.08 11.95
C PRO A 432 6.07 -25.28 11.20
N ALA A 433 6.02 -26.27 10.31
CA ALA A 433 4.87 -26.51 9.44
C ALA A 433 3.59 -26.88 10.22
N TRP A 434 3.73 -27.51 11.39
CA TRP A 434 2.60 -27.86 12.25
C TRP A 434 1.97 -26.64 12.94
N TRP A 435 2.75 -25.58 13.21
CA TRP A 435 2.24 -24.34 13.82
C TRP A 435 1.42 -23.51 12.83
N THR A 436 1.85 -23.45 11.58
CA THR A 436 1.21 -22.61 10.55
C THR A 436 -0.01 -23.27 9.89
N GLY A 437 -0.40 -24.47 10.32
CA GLY A 437 -1.51 -25.23 9.72
C GLY A 437 -1.26 -25.68 8.27
N ARG A 438 -0.06 -25.45 7.73
CA ARG A 438 0.33 -25.78 6.33
C ARG A 438 1.03 -27.15 6.20
N GLY A 439 1.22 -27.86 7.30
CA GLY A 439 1.81 -29.20 7.31
C GLY A 439 0.77 -30.30 7.12
N THR A 440 1.10 -31.31 6.31
CA THR A 440 0.32 -32.55 6.13
C THR A 440 0.40 -33.53 7.32
N LYS A 441 1.03 -33.12 8.43
CA LYS A 441 1.23 -33.96 9.62
C LYS A 441 0.90 -33.16 10.88
N THR A 442 -0.37 -33.16 11.27
CA THR A 442 -0.78 -32.87 12.65
C THR A 442 -0.31 -34.01 13.55
N ARG A 443 0.75 -33.80 14.32
CA ARG A 443 1.12 -34.70 15.43
C ARG A 443 1.05 -33.92 16.73
N LEU A 444 -0.05 -34.11 17.46
CA LEU A 444 -0.06 -33.94 18.91
C LEU A 444 0.77 -35.08 19.50
N ALA A 445 1.94 -34.77 20.06
CA ALA A 445 2.73 -35.72 20.82
C ALA A 445 2.89 -35.18 22.25
N VAL A 446 2.12 -35.75 23.18
CA VAL A 446 2.32 -35.56 24.61
C VAL A 446 3.44 -36.52 25.03
N ARG A 447 4.55 -36.00 25.53
CA ARG A 447 5.68 -36.81 26.03
C ARG A 447 5.77 -36.66 27.54
N ALA A 448 5.30 -37.66 28.26
CA ALA A 448 5.56 -37.79 29.70
C ALA A 448 6.95 -38.42 29.89
N SER A 449 7.91 -37.65 30.42
CA SER A 449 9.20 -38.18 30.86
C SER A 449 9.12 -38.51 32.35
N VAL A 450 8.84 -39.78 32.67
CA VAL A 450 8.82 -40.26 34.05
C VAL A 450 10.17 -40.89 34.36
N LYS A 451 11.01 -40.21 35.15
CA LYS A 451 12.17 -40.83 35.78
C LYS A 451 11.66 -41.73 36.92
N SER A 452 11.50 -43.01 36.61
CA SER A 452 11.15 -44.03 37.62
C SER A 452 12.41 -44.39 38.43
N PRO A 453 12.36 -44.44 39.77
CA PRO A 453 13.45 -44.98 40.57
C PRO A 453 13.70 -46.47 40.22
N PRO A 454 14.94 -46.99 40.35
CA PRO A 454 15.21 -48.40 40.10
C PRO A 454 14.41 -49.25 41.08
N MET A 455 13.41 -49.97 40.57
CA MET A 455 12.56 -50.86 41.38
C MET A 455 13.41 -52.04 41.86
N ARG A 456 13.49 -52.22 43.18
CA ARG A 456 14.03 -53.43 43.81
C ARG A 456 13.08 -54.60 43.55
N ASP A 457 13.64 -55.69 43.04
CA ASP A 457 13.00 -56.97 42.83
C ASP A 457 12.24 -57.46 44.08
N GLY A 458 11.00 -57.88 43.87
CA GLY A 458 10.18 -58.51 44.89
C GLY A 458 8.95 -59.16 44.26
N SER A 459 8.95 -60.48 44.25
CA SER A 459 7.91 -61.42 43.79
C SER A 459 7.94 -61.79 42.30
N GLY A 460 8.38 -63.04 42.06
CA GLY A 460 8.62 -63.64 40.76
C GLY A 460 7.37 -63.75 39.90
N LEU A 461 7.50 -63.22 38.68
CA LEU A 461 7.05 -63.78 37.41
C LEU A 461 7.62 -62.86 36.32
N SER A 462 8.75 -63.23 35.73
CA SER A 462 9.35 -62.46 34.63
C SER A 462 8.76 -62.90 33.29
N LEU A 463 8.67 -61.95 32.35
CA LEU A 463 8.12 -62.13 30.99
C LEU A 463 8.80 -63.26 30.17
N GLY A 464 9.93 -63.80 30.63
CA GLY A 464 10.61 -64.93 30.00
C GLY A 464 9.89 -66.28 30.18
N ASN A 465 9.01 -66.41 31.18
CA ASN A 465 8.28 -67.66 31.46
C ASN A 465 6.97 -67.80 30.65
N VAL A 466 6.59 -66.80 29.85
CA VAL A 466 5.33 -66.78 29.09
C VAL A 466 5.52 -67.17 27.61
N VAL A 467 6.75 -67.49 27.18
CA VAL A 467 7.04 -67.93 25.79
C VAL A 467 7.66 -69.33 25.79
N GLN A 468 6.92 -70.29 26.32
CA GLN A 468 7.05 -71.71 25.98
C GLN A 468 5.64 -72.29 25.91
N PHE A 469 4.97 -72.11 24.77
CA PHE A 469 3.99 -73.01 24.19
C PHE A 469 4.01 -72.86 22.67
#